data_AF-A0A958WP58-F1
#
_entry.id   AF-A0A958WP58-F1
#
_cell.length_a   1.000
_cell.length_b   1.000
_cell.length_c   1.000
_cell.angle_alpha   90.00
_cell.angle_beta   90.00
_cell.angle_gamma   90.00
#
_symmetry.space_group_name_H-M   'P 1'
#
loop_
_entity.id
_entity.type
_entity.pdbx_description
1 polymer ?
#
loop_
_entity_poly.entity_id
_entity_poly.type
_entity_poly.pdbx_seq_one_letter_code
_entity_poly.pdbx_strand_id
1 'polypeptide(L)' 'DNFGGAFSETLGYGTRNIQSIEMLFEYAAGQLINTFSYDENGDQWTSHTVTKDEEGNWVTFGRIILKR' A
#
# COMPACT_ATOMS: atom_id res chain seq x y z
N ASP A 1 8.67 3.83 15.89
CA ASP A 1 8.22 3.52 14.53
C ASP A 1 8.94 2.27 14.09
N ASN A 2 8.23 1.13 14.06
CA ASN A 2 8.77 -0.18 13.74
C ASN A 2 7.76 -0.89 12.83
N PHE A 3 7.63 -0.42 11.59
CA PHE A 3 7.12 -1.24 10.49
C PHE A 3 8.24 -2.10 9.86
N GLY A 4 9.16 -2.58 10.70
CA GLY A 4 10.22 -3.51 10.35
C GLY A 4 10.15 -4.72 11.29
N GLY A 5 9.25 -5.65 11.01
CA GLY A 5 9.36 -7.00 11.57
C GLY A 5 10.63 -7.66 11.05
N ALA A 6 11.26 -8.53 11.86
CA ALA A 6 12.58 -9.14 11.65
C ALA A 6 12.75 -10.03 10.39
N PHE A 7 11.85 -9.93 9.41
CA PHE A 7 11.85 -10.63 8.13
C PHE A 7 11.68 -9.67 6.94
N SER A 8 12.00 -8.38 7.10
CA SER A 8 11.97 -7.42 5.99
C SER A 8 13.15 -7.64 5.04
N GLU A 9 13.11 -8.75 4.32
CA GLU A 9 13.71 -8.87 2.99
C GLU A 9 12.61 -8.54 1.97
N THR A 10 11.99 -7.36 2.09
CA THR A 10 11.00 -6.91 1.12
C THR A 10 11.70 -6.09 0.05
N LEU A 11 11.97 -6.72 -1.09
CA LEU A 11 12.20 -6.02 -2.36
C LEU A 11 10.88 -5.40 -2.81
N GLY A 12 10.46 -4.32 -2.16
CA GLY A 12 9.31 -3.54 -2.59
C GLY A 12 9.63 -2.93 -3.96
N TYR A 13 8.95 -3.39 -5.00
CA TYR A 13 8.96 -2.71 -6.29
C TYR A 13 7.78 -1.76 -6.36
N GLY A 14 7.99 -0.61 -6.99
CA GLY A 14 6.96 0.40 -7.12
C GLY A 14 7.04 1.11 -8.46
N THR A 15 5.88 1.34 -9.07
CA THR A 15 5.78 2.16 -10.27
C THR A 15 5.35 3.55 -9.85
N ARG A 16 6.13 4.56 -10.23
CA ARG A 16 5.77 5.96 -10.02
C ARG A 16 4.87 6.41 -11.17
N ASN A 17 3.61 6.70 -10.87
CA ASN A 17 2.77 7.53 -11.73
C ASN A 17 2.80 8.96 -11.19
N ILE A 18 2.46 9.94 -12.03
CA ILE A 18 2.71 11.38 -11.78
C ILE A 18 2.24 11.85 -10.39
N GLN A 19 1.18 11.24 -9.83
CA GLN A 19 0.62 11.54 -8.51
C GLN A 19 0.41 10.29 -7.63
N SER A 20 1.04 9.15 -7.95
CA SER A 20 0.93 7.97 -7.10
C SER A 20 2.18 7.10 -7.05
N ILE A 21 2.31 6.40 -5.92
CA ILE A 21 3.35 5.42 -5.64
C ILE A 21 2.65 4.13 -5.23
N GLU A 22 2.90 3.05 -5.94
CA GLU A 22 2.48 1.72 -5.54
C GLU A 22 3.63 0.97 -4.90
N MET A 23 3.36 0.19 -3.86
CA MET A 23 4.32 -0.70 -3.20
C MET A 23 3.70 -2.08 -3.06
N LEU A 24 4.37 -3.11 -3.57
CA LEU A 24 4.04 -4.51 -3.24
C LEU A 24 4.87 -4.99 -2.05
N PHE A 25 4.20 -5.64 -1.11
CA PHE A 25 4.79 -6.42 -0.05
C PHE A 25 4.42 -7.90 -0.23
N GLU A 26 5.44 -8.76 -0.30
CA GLU A 26 5.26 -10.21 -0.41
C GLU A 26 5.56 -10.86 0.94
N TYR A 27 4.52 -11.39 1.60
CA TYR A 27 4.65 -12.15 2.83
C TYR A 27 4.28 -13.61 2.59
N ALA A 28 4.79 -14.52 3.44
CA ALA A 28 4.41 -15.94 3.38
C ALA A 28 2.88 -16.16 3.52
N ALA A 29 2.19 -15.26 4.23
CA ALA A 29 0.74 -15.31 4.44
C ALA A 29 -0.07 -14.65 3.30
N GLY A 30 0.57 -13.96 2.36
CA GLY A 30 -0.12 -13.27 1.27
C GLY A 30 0.54 -11.97 0.84
N GLN A 31 0.05 -11.44 -0.28
CA GLN A 31 0.50 -10.18 -0.86
C GLN A 31 -0.32 -9.00 -0.33
N LEU A 32 0.36 -7.88 -0.04
CA LEU A 32 -0.26 -6.60 0.25
C LEU A 32 0.20 -5.58 -0.79
N ILE A 33 -0.73 -4.90 -1.45
CA ILE A 33 -0.42 -3.76 -2.32
C ILE A 33 -0.87 -2.50 -1.60
N ASN A 34 0.04 -1.55 -1.42
CA ASN A 34 -0.29 -0.23 -0.90
C ASN A 34 -0.07 0.84 -1.97
N THR A 35 -1.10 1.61 -2.25
CA THR A 35 -1.06 2.73 -3.18
C THR A 35 -1.18 4.05 -2.41
N PHE A 36 -0.14 4.87 -2.47
CA PHE A 36 -0.18 6.27 -2.09
C PHE A 36 -0.60 7.11 -3.27
N SER A 37 -1.71 7.83 -3.16
CA SER A 37 -2.19 8.76 -4.19
C SER A 37 -2.35 10.15 -3.61
N TYR A 38 -1.85 11.15 -4.33
CA TYR A 38 -2.03 12.55 -4.00
C TYR A 38 -3.20 13.14 -4.79
N ASP A 39 -4.08 13.85 -4.10
CA ASP A 39 -5.16 14.63 -4.70
C ASP A 39 -4.80 16.12 -4.58
N GLU A 40 -4.41 16.71 -5.72
CA GLU A 40 -4.01 18.12 -5.81
C GLU A 40 -5.14 19.09 -5.47
N ASN A 41 -6.40 18.72 -5.73
CA ASN A 41 -7.54 19.60 -5.46
C ASN A 41 -7.87 19.66 -3.97
N GLY A 42 -7.67 18.53 -3.27
CA GLY A 42 -7.94 18.38 -1.84
C GLY A 42 -6.75 18.62 -0.93
N ASP A 43 -5.54 18.82 -1.49
CA ASP A 43 -4.25 18.83 -0.76
C ASP A 43 -4.16 17.67 0.25
N GLN A 44 -4.42 16.46 -0.24
CA GLN A 44 -4.52 15.28 0.60
C GLN A 44 -3.81 14.08 -0.02
N TRP A 45 -3.19 13.27 0.84
CA TRP A 45 -2.68 11.96 0.48
C TRP A 45 -3.66 10.87 0.93
N THR A 46 -3.82 9.85 0.11
CA THR A 46 -4.53 8.62 0.49
C THR A 46 -3.55 7.46 0.41
N SER A 47 -3.45 6.69 1.49
CA SER A 47 -2.82 5.37 1.50
C SER A 47 -3.93 4.33 1.45
N HIS A 48 -4.01 3.57 0.36
CA HIS A 48 -5.00 2.50 0.18
C HIS A 48 -4.28 1.16 0.07
N THR A 49 -4.54 0.26 1.01
CA THR A 49 -3.97 -1.08 1.05
C THR A 49 -5.02 -2.11 0.64
N VAL A 50 -4.64 -3.00 -0.26
CA VAL A 50 -5.43 -4.19 -0.63
C VAL A 50 -4.65 -5.47 -0.37
N THR A 51 -5.38 -6.54 -0.05
CA THR A 51 -4.86 -7.91 0.11
C THR A 51 -5.77 -8.87 -0.65
N LYS A 52 -5.30 -10.09 -0.93
CA LYS A 52 -6.20 -11.16 -1.36
C LYS A 52 -6.93 -11.76 -0.16
N ASP A 53 -8.21 -12.05 -0.31
CA ASP A 53 -8.97 -12.90 0.62
C ASP A 53 -8.71 -14.40 0.35
N GLU A 54 -9.41 -15.28 1.08
CA GLU A 54 -9.27 -16.74 0.93
C GLU A 54 -9.67 -17.25 -0.47
N GLU A 55 -10.52 -16.50 -1.18
CA GLU A 55 -10.96 -16.81 -2.55
C GLU A 55 -10.01 -16.22 -3.62
N GLY A 56 -9.00 -15.46 -3.20
CA GLY A 56 -8.02 -14.81 -4.07
C GLY A 56 -8.47 -13.46 -4.62
N ASN A 57 -9.60 -12.90 -4.16
CA ASN A 57 -10.10 -11.61 -4.60
C ASN A 57 -9.36 -10.48 -3.87
N TRP A 58 -9.04 -9.41 -4.59
CA TRP A 58 -8.48 -8.21 -3.96
C TRP A 58 -9.54 -7.49 -3.14
N VAL A 59 -9.33 -7.45 -1.83
CA VAL A 59 -10.19 -6.76 -0.86
C VAL A 59 -9.42 -5.62 -0.19
N THR A 60 -10.14 -4.59 0.25
CA THR A 60 -9.51 -3.49 0.99
C THR A 60 -9.10 -3.97 2.36
N PHE A 61 -7.80 -3.90 2.64
CA PHE A 61 -7.25 -4.14 3.97
C PHE A 61 -7.33 -2.87 4.83
N GLY A 62 -7.05 -1.70 4.23
CA GLY A 62 -7.06 -0.45 4.96
C GLY A 62 -7.06 0.77 4.05
N ARG A 63 -7.59 1.88 4.55
CA ARG A 63 -7.56 3.17 3.87
C ARG A 63 -7.32 4.28 4.88
N ILE A 64 -6.27 5.05 4.65
CA ILE A 64 -5.89 6.18 5.50
C ILE A 64 -5.88 7.44 4.64
N ILE A 65 -6.54 8.48 5.11
CA ILE A 65 -6.48 9.81 4.52
C ILE A 65 -5.56 10.65 5.39
N LEU A 66 -4.52 11.19 4.77
CA LEU A 66 -3.52 12.05 5.37
C LEU A 66 -3.80 13.47 4.90
N LYS A 67 -4.28 14.30 5.83
CA LYS A 67 -4.49 15.73 5.63
C LYS A 67 -3.40 16.49 6.36
N ARG A 68 -3.06 17.67 5.85
CA ARG A 68 -2.12 18.58 6.49
C ARG A 68 -2.69 19.20 7.76
#